data_AF-A0AAW5JU71-F1
#
_entry.id   AF-A0AAW5JU71-F1
#
_cell.length_a   1.000
_cell.length_b   1.000
_cell.length_c   1.000
_cell.angle_alpha   90.00
_cell.angle_beta   90.00
_cell.angle_gamma   90.00
#
_symmetry.space_group_name_H-M   'P 1'
#
loop_
_entity.id
_entity.type
_entity.pdbx_description
1 polymer ?
#
loop_
_entity_poly.entity_id
_entity_poly.type
_entity_poly.pdbx_seq_one_letter_code
_entity_poly.pdbx_strand_id
1 'polypeptide(L)'
;GMVGGQALDMAEEGRSLRQQEMERLQALKTGALIAAAAEMGCIAAGGDELERAAVRRYAQKLGLAFQIRDDMLDVVGDEQTLG
;
A
#
# COMPACT_ATOMS: atom_id res chain seq x y z
N GLY A 1 5.67 -2.33 8.26
CA GLY A 1 4.89 -3.43 7.67
C GLY A 1 3.45 -3.33 8.14
N MET A 2 2.55 -4.15 7.57
CA MET A 2 1.10 -3.97 7.67
C MET A 2 0.58 -3.67 9.08
N VAL A 3 0.96 -4.48 10.08
CA VAL A 3 0.54 -4.31 11.48
C VAL A 3 0.98 -2.96 12.07
N GLY A 4 2.19 -2.52 11.77
CA GLY A 4 2.67 -1.20 12.20
C GLY A 4 1.98 -0.05 11.46
N GLY A 5 1.58 -0.26 10.20
CA GLY A 5 0.76 0.70 9.46
C GLY A 5 -0.64 0.82 10.07
N GLN A 6 -1.27 -0.30 10.43
CA GLN A 6 -2.56 -0.32 11.10
C GLN A 6 -2.53 0.32 12.50
N ALA A 7 -1.46 0.07 13.27
CA ALA A 7 -1.29 0.69 14.58
C ALA A 7 -1.14 2.22 14.49
N LEU A 8 -0.44 2.72 13.46
CA LEU A 8 -0.33 4.16 13.19
C LEU A 8 -1.68 4.75 12.75
N ASP A 9 -2.45 4.02 11.95
CA ASP A 9 -3.80 4.42 11.50
C ASP A 9 -4.74 4.64 12.68
N MET A 10 -4.78 3.69 13.60
CA MET A 10 -5.59 3.83 14.83
C MET A 10 -5.08 4.94 15.75
N ALA A 11 -3.78 5.22 15.78
CA ALA A 11 -3.20 6.26 16.62
C ALA A 11 -3.42 7.69 16.06
N GLU A 12 -3.65 7.80 14.75
CA GLU A 12 -3.85 9.06 14.04
C GLU A 12 -5.33 9.31 13.70
N GLU A 13 -6.23 8.43 14.13
CA GLU A 13 -7.67 8.54 13.94
C GLU A 13 -8.21 9.86 14.53
N GLY A 14 -8.87 10.68 13.70
CA GLY A 14 -9.36 12.01 14.09
C GLY A 14 -8.35 13.17 13.96
N ARG A 15 -7.12 12.92 13.48
CA ARG A 15 -6.12 13.96 13.16
C ARG A 15 -6.05 14.21 11.66
N SER A 16 -5.87 15.47 11.26
CA SER A 16 -5.49 15.81 9.88
C SER A 16 -4.01 15.49 9.66
N LEU A 17 -3.73 14.44 8.90
CA LEU A 17 -2.38 14.09 8.48
C LEU A 17 -1.91 14.97 7.33
N ARG A 18 -0.63 15.35 7.32
CA ARG A 18 -0.01 15.93 6.12
C ARG A 18 0.18 14.84 5.07
N GLN A 19 0.25 15.23 3.81
CA GLN A 19 0.42 14.30 2.68
C GLN A 19 1.56 13.29 2.90
N GLN A 20 2.72 13.74 3.37
CA GLN A 20 3.87 12.86 3.62
C GLN A 20 3.61 11.82 4.74
N GLU A 21 2.80 12.18 5.73
CA GLU A 21 2.44 11.28 6.84
C GLU A 21 1.42 10.24 6.37
N MET A 22 0.47 10.67 5.54
CA MET A 22 -0.50 9.79 4.88
C MET A 22 0.20 8.80 3.93
N GLU A 23 1.08 9.27 3.06
CA GLU A 23 1.87 8.40 2.15
C GLU A 23 2.70 7.37 2.93
N ARG A 24 3.30 7.78 4.05
CA ARG A 24 4.09 6.90 4.94
C ARG A 24 3.21 5.81 5.55
N LEU A 25 2.03 6.17 6.03
CA LEU A 25 1.06 5.26 6.63
C LEU A 25 0.54 4.25 5.61
N GLN A 26 0.12 4.71 4.44
CA GLN A 26 -0.37 3.87 3.34
C GLN A 26 0.72 2.92 2.82
N ALA A 27 1.97 3.39 2.72
CA ALA A 27 3.11 2.56 2.36
C ALA A 27 3.37 1.42 3.37
N LEU A 28 3.08 1.64 4.65
CA LEU A 28 3.28 0.65 5.71
C LEU A 28 2.10 -0.32 5.85
N LYS A 29 0.86 0.16 5.69
CA LYS A 29 -0.37 -0.63 5.83
C LYS A 29 -0.61 -1.48 4.60
N THR A 30 -0.80 -0.85 3.44
CA THR A 30 -1.24 -1.52 2.20
C THR A 30 -0.04 -1.82 1.29
N GLY A 31 0.83 -0.82 1.06
CA GLY A 31 1.95 -0.96 0.11
C GLY A 31 2.96 -2.03 0.51
N ALA A 32 3.14 -2.27 1.81
CA ALA A 32 4.07 -3.27 2.32
C ALA A 32 3.64 -4.71 1.96
N LEU A 33 2.34 -5.00 1.97
CA LEU A 33 1.84 -6.35 1.68
C LEU A 33 1.91 -6.65 0.17
N ILE A 34 1.57 -5.66 -0.67
CA ILE A 34 1.68 -5.75 -2.14
C ILE A 34 3.14 -5.94 -2.54
N ALA A 35 4.07 -5.17 -1.95
CA ALA A 35 5.51 -5.34 -2.20
C ALA A 35 6.01 -6.71 -1.76
N ALA A 36 5.60 -7.19 -0.59
CA ALA A 36 5.97 -8.52 -0.11
C ALA A 36 5.47 -9.63 -1.05
N ALA A 37 4.21 -9.56 -1.50
CA ALA A 37 3.64 -10.55 -2.44
C ALA A 37 4.40 -10.58 -3.76
N ALA A 38 4.72 -9.41 -4.32
CA ALA A 38 5.45 -9.30 -5.58
C ALA A 38 6.90 -9.83 -5.44
N GLU A 39 7.58 -9.50 -4.34
CA GLU A 39 8.93 -10.04 -4.04
C GLU A 39 8.92 -11.56 -3.84
N MET A 40 7.91 -12.12 -3.17
CA MET A 40 7.76 -13.57 -3.01
C MET A 40 7.61 -14.26 -4.37
N GLY A 41 6.84 -13.69 -5.30
CA GLY A 41 6.73 -14.20 -6.67
C GLY A 41 8.05 -14.17 -7.43
N CYS A 42 8.81 -13.07 -7.31
CA CYS A 42 10.13 -12.94 -7.92
C CYS A 42 11.11 -13.99 -7.39
N ILE A 43 11.13 -14.21 -6.07
CA ILE A 43 11.99 -15.22 -5.42
C ILE A 43 11.58 -16.63 -5.88
N ALA A 44 10.29 -16.94 -5.91
CA ALA A 44 9.79 -18.24 -6.34
C ALA A 44 10.12 -18.55 -7.81
N ALA A 45 10.23 -17.53 -8.66
CA ALA A 45 10.65 -17.65 -10.05
C ALA A 45 12.18 -17.75 -10.24
N GLY A 46 12.97 -17.64 -9.15
CA GLY A 46 14.43 -17.68 -9.21
C GLY A 46 15.08 -16.35 -9.64
N GLY A 47 14.36 -15.24 -9.52
CA GLY A 47 14.84 -13.92 -9.93
C GLY A 47 15.98 -13.38 -9.05
N ASP A 48 16.81 -12.53 -9.65
CA ASP A 48 17.99 -11.96 -9.01
C ASP A 48 17.68 -10.71 -8.15
N GLU A 49 18.72 -10.11 -7.56
CA GLU A 49 18.56 -8.91 -6.72
C GLU A 49 18.07 -7.68 -7.49
N LEU A 50 18.46 -7.53 -8.77
CA LEU A 50 18.05 -6.40 -9.60
C LEU A 50 16.58 -6.53 -9.99
N GLU A 51 16.15 -7.73 -10.37
CA GLU A 51 14.76 -8.06 -10.65
C GLU A 51 13.90 -7.87 -9.40
N ARG A 52 14.35 -8.38 -8.25
CA ARG A 52 13.66 -8.19 -6.97
C ARG A 52 13.53 -6.71 -6.61
N ALA A 53 14.58 -5.90 -6.80
CA ALA A 53 14.53 -4.46 -6.56
C ALA A 53 13.57 -3.74 -7.52
N ALA A 54 13.53 -4.15 -8.79
CA ALA A 54 12.62 -3.60 -9.78
C ALA A 54 11.16 -3.92 -9.44
N VAL A 55 10.85 -5.18 -9.10
CA VAL A 55 9.52 -5.65 -8.71
C VAL A 55 9.06 -4.97 -7.42
N ARG A 56 9.93 -4.84 -6.41
CA ARG A 56 9.63 -4.07 -5.19
C ARG A 56 9.23 -2.63 -5.52
N ARG A 57 10.02 -1.93 -6.34
CA ARG A 57 9.75 -0.53 -6.72
C ARG A 57 8.43 -0.42 -7.48
N TYR A 58 8.16 -1.33 -8.41
CA TYR A 58 6.88 -1.40 -9.12
C TYR A 58 5.72 -1.57 -8.14
N ALA A 59 5.80 -2.57 -7.26
CA ALA A 59 4.75 -2.89 -6.30
C ALA A 59 4.45 -1.76 -5.30
N GLN A 60 5.48 -1.02 -4.86
CA GLN A 60 5.31 0.16 -4.02
C GLN A 60 4.54 1.27 -4.74
N LYS A 61 4.83 1.52 -6.02
CA LYS A 61 4.10 2.52 -6.82
C LYS A 61 2.68 2.08 -7.13
N LEU A 62 2.48 0.80 -7.41
CA LEU A 62 1.16 0.20 -7.60
C LEU A 62 0.31 0.32 -6.33
N GLY A 63 0.88 0.01 -5.16
CA GLY A 63 0.17 0.12 -3.88
C GLY A 63 -0.26 1.55 -3.54
N LEU A 64 0.56 2.55 -3.86
CA LEU A 64 0.17 3.95 -3.73
C LEU A 64 -0.98 4.32 -4.68
N ALA A 65 -0.89 3.92 -5.95
CA ALA A 65 -1.95 4.18 -6.93
C ALA A 65 -3.27 3.49 -6.55
N PHE A 66 -3.20 2.28 -6.01
CA PHE A 66 -4.36 1.55 -5.49
C PHE A 66 -5.04 2.35 -4.38
N GLN A 67 -4.28 2.84 -3.40
CA GLN A 67 -4.84 3.57 -2.27
C GLN A 67 -5.45 4.91 -2.67
N ILE A 68 -4.81 5.66 -3.58
CA ILE A 68 -5.42 6.90 -4.13
C ILE A 68 -6.78 6.60 -4.76
N ARG A 69 -6.90 5.49 -5.51
CA ARG A 69 -8.16 5.08 -6.11
C ARG A 69 -9.18 4.65 -5.06
N ASP A 70 -8.75 3.91 -4.05
CA ASP A 70 -9.58 3.44 -2.92
C ASP A 70 -10.16 4.64 -2.15
N ASP A 71 -9.31 5.60 -1.77
CA ASP A 71 -9.71 6.84 -1.10
C ASP A 71 -10.69 7.68 -1.94
N MET A 72 -10.53 7.68 -3.28
CA MET A 72 -11.51 8.30 -4.18
C MET A 72 -12.84 7.56 -4.16
N LEU A 73 -12.80 6.23 -4.20
CA LEU A 73 -14.01 5.38 -4.20
C LEU A 73 -14.79 5.52 -2.89
N ASP A 74 -14.14 5.69 -1.75
CA ASP A 74 -14.80 5.96 -0.46
C ASP A 74 -15.64 7.26 -0.47
N VAL A 75 -15.32 8.21 -1.34
CA VAL A 75 -16.03 9.50 -1.45
C VAL A 75 -17.07 9.51 -2.57
N VAL A 76 -16.77 8.87 -3.71
CA VAL A 76 -17.61 8.94 -4.93
C VAL A 76 -18.38 7.66 -5.23
N GLY A 77 -18.05 6.57 -4.55
CA GLY A 77 -18.64 5.25 -4.78
C GLY A 77 -20.01 5.14 -4.15
N ASP A 78 -20.95 4.57 -4.90
CA ASP A 78 -22.21 4.09 -4.34
C ASP A 78 -21.92 2.83 -3.51
N GLU A 79 -22.42 2.78 -2.27
CA GLU A 79 -22.20 1.66 -1.32
C GLU A 79 -22.55 0.30 -1.95
N GLN A 80 -23.46 0.27 -2.94
CA GLN A 80 -23.84 -0.94 -3.67
C GLN A 80 -22.73 -1.52 -4.59
N THR A 81 -21.71 -0.74 -4.95
CA THR A 81 -20.66 -1.15 -5.90
C THR A 81 -19.35 -1.56 -5.21
N LEU A 82 -19.15 -1.12 -3.98
CA LEU A 82 -17.93 -1.38 -3.20
C LEU A 82 -17.99 -2.69 -2.39
N GLY A 83 -19.20 -3.20 -2.16
CA GLY A 83 -19.46 -4.47 -1.47
C GLY A 83 -19.70 -4.29 0.02
#